data_AF-A0A658Z0T9-F1
#
_entry.id   AF-A0A658Z0T9-F1
#
_cell.length_a   1.000
_cell.length_b   1.000
_cell.length_c   1.000
_cell.angle_alpha   90.00
_cell.angle_beta   90.00
_cell.angle_gamma   90.00
#
_symmetry.space_group_name_H-M   'P 1'
#
loop_
_entity.id
_entity.type
_entity.pdbx_description
1 polymer ?
#
loop_
_entity_poly.entity_id
_entity_poly.type
_entity_poly.pdbx_seq_one_letter_code
_entity_poly.pdbx_strand_id
1 'polypeptide(L)'
;MRPSDLLLDFGHPVAYYPGLVKYMGSPHAVIFFGQIFYWQDKAHAAEGVHKTREEIQHETGLTFEQQAVARKHLVSRGILVETNKRLEHKMFYRIDCERLNEIINENNQFPEMGKPVFGKL
;
A
#
# COMPACT_ATOMS: atom_id res chain seq x y z
N MET A 1 1.62 22.23 -28.11
CA MET A 1 1.26 21.23 -27.08
C MET A 1 1.79 21.72 -25.76
N ARG A 2 0.96 21.80 -24.72
CA ARG A 2 1.41 22.23 -23.39
C ARG A 2 1.87 21.00 -22.62
N PRO A 3 2.87 21.12 -21.73
CA PRO A 3 3.28 20.01 -20.86
C PRO A 3 2.11 19.40 -20.05
N SER A 4 1.09 20.19 -19.71
CA SER A 4 -0.13 19.72 -19.04
C SER A 4 -0.95 18.72 -19.87
N ASP A 5 -0.85 18.77 -21.19
CA ASP A 5 -1.58 17.88 -22.08
C ASP A 5 -0.94 16.48 -22.13
N LEU A 6 0.27 16.32 -21.58
CA LEU A 6 1.04 15.08 -21.50
C LEU A 6 0.92 14.38 -20.14
N LEU A 7 0.07 14.86 -19.23
CA LEU A 7 -0.02 14.31 -17.87
C LEU A 7 -0.33 12.81 -17.86
N LEU A 8 -1.11 12.32 -18.83
CA LEU A 8 -1.44 10.90 -18.96
C LEU A 8 -0.24 10.05 -19.41
N ASP A 9 0.77 10.66 -20.04
CA ASP A 9 1.98 9.95 -20.50
C ASP A 9 2.94 9.64 -19.35
N PHE A 10 2.78 10.29 -18.20
CA PHE A 10 3.54 10.00 -16.98
C PHE A 10 2.98 8.80 -16.19
N GLY A 11 1.88 8.21 -16.66
CA GLY A 11 1.23 7.05 -16.04
C GLY A 11 -0.03 7.41 -15.25
N HIS A 12 -0.57 6.43 -14.53
CA HIS A 12 -1.81 6.59 -13.79
C HIS A 12 -1.54 7.30 -12.44
N PRO A 13 -2.38 8.26 -12.04
CA PRO A 13 -2.30 8.86 -10.71
C PRO A 13 -2.42 7.81 -9.60
N VAL A 14 -1.57 7.92 -8.58
CA VAL A 14 -1.62 7.07 -7.39
C VAL A 14 -2.38 7.79 -6.29
N ALA A 15 -3.62 7.40 -6.06
CA ALA A 15 -4.41 7.87 -4.93
C ALA A 15 -4.06 7.07 -3.66
N TYR A 16 -4.07 7.73 -2.50
CA TYR A 16 -3.86 7.08 -1.20
C TYR A 16 -4.81 7.63 -0.15
N TYR A 17 -4.96 6.93 0.98
CA TYR A 17 -5.85 7.30 2.09
C TYR A 17 -5.10 8.09 3.17
N PRO A 18 -5.19 9.44 3.24
CA PRO A 18 -4.39 10.21 4.20
C PRO A 18 -4.72 9.88 5.67
N GLY A 19 -5.96 9.48 5.94
CA GLY A 19 -6.40 9.05 7.27
C GLY A 19 -5.65 7.83 7.80
N LEU A 20 -5.02 7.03 6.94
CA LEU A 20 -4.22 5.87 7.34
C LEU A 20 -2.80 6.23 7.79
N VAL A 21 -2.33 7.46 7.53
CA VAL A 21 -0.95 7.88 7.86
C VAL A 21 -0.68 7.79 9.36
N LYS A 22 -1.64 8.16 10.21
CA LYS A 22 -1.48 8.07 11.68
C LYS A 22 -1.29 6.63 12.17
N TYR A 23 -1.85 5.66 11.45
CA TYR A 23 -1.73 4.24 11.78
C TYR A 23 -0.47 3.62 11.18
N MET A 24 -0.13 4.00 9.94
CA MET A 24 0.93 3.38 9.15
C MET A 24 2.28 4.12 9.24
N GLY A 25 2.31 5.31 9.83
CA GLY A 25 3.52 6.07 10.16
C GLY A 25 4.01 7.07 9.11
N SER A 26 3.67 6.90 7.82
CA SER A 26 4.02 7.87 6.78
C SER A 26 3.13 7.74 5.52
N PRO A 27 3.03 8.79 4.68
CA PRO A 27 2.37 8.69 3.38
C PRO A 27 2.97 7.59 2.48
N HIS A 28 4.30 7.45 2.47
CA HIS A 28 4.98 6.39 1.71
C HIS A 28 4.53 4.99 2.16
N ALA A 29 4.33 4.78 3.48
CA ALA A 29 3.80 3.53 4.01
C ALA A 29 2.37 3.26 3.53
N VAL A 30 1.51 4.28 3.46
CA VAL A 30 0.13 4.12 2.96
C VAL A 30 0.11 3.80 1.47
N ILE A 31 0.96 4.46 0.67
CA ILE A 31 1.09 4.18 -0.77
C ILE A 31 1.57 2.75 -0.99
N PHE A 32 2.63 2.33 -0.30
CA PHE A 32 3.15 0.97 -0.37
C PHE A 32 2.10 -0.07 0.06
N PHE A 33 1.42 0.18 1.18
CA PHE A 33 0.30 -0.63 1.65
C PHE A 33 -0.78 -0.80 0.59
N GLY A 34 -1.26 0.31 0.01
CA GLY A 34 -2.32 0.28 -0.99
C GLY A 34 -1.94 -0.56 -2.21
N GLN A 35 -0.69 -0.44 -2.65
CA GLN A 35 -0.19 -1.21 -3.78
C GLN A 35 -0.16 -2.71 -3.51
N ILE A 36 0.38 -3.13 -2.36
CA ILE A 36 0.41 -4.56 -1.99
C ILE A 36 -1.01 -5.08 -1.76
N PHE A 37 -1.87 -4.29 -1.10
CA PHE A 37 -3.26 -4.69 -0.82
C PHE A 37 -4.06 -4.93 -2.11
N TYR A 38 -3.92 -4.04 -3.10
CA TYR A 38 -4.54 -4.21 -4.42
C TYR A 38 -4.10 -5.50 -5.13
N TRP A 39 -2.80 -5.78 -5.12
CA TRP A 39 -2.29 -6.99 -5.76
C TRP A 39 -2.60 -8.27 -4.97
N GLN A 40 -2.66 -8.19 -3.65
CA GLN A 40 -2.98 -9.32 -2.79
C GLN A 40 -4.39 -9.84 -3.07
N ASP A 41 -5.35 -8.93 -3.22
CA ASP A 41 -6.73 -9.26 -3.60
C ASP A 41 -6.80 -10.05 -4.92
N LYS A 42 -5.85 -9.80 -5.83
CA LYS A 42 -5.77 -10.45 -7.15
C LYS A 42 -4.91 -11.71 -7.20
N ALA A 43 -3.96 -11.87 -6.28
CA ALA A 43 -2.94 -12.91 -6.36
C ALA A 43 -3.38 -14.28 -5.80
N HIS A 44 -4.43 -14.33 -4.95
CA HIS A 44 -4.97 -15.53 -4.29
C HIS A 44 -3.94 -16.51 -3.70
N ALA A 45 -2.70 -16.06 -3.46
CA ALA A 45 -1.59 -16.89 -3.00
C ALA A 45 -1.36 -16.67 -1.50
N ALA A 46 -1.27 -17.77 -0.74
CA ALA A 46 -1.03 -17.73 0.71
C ALA A 46 0.28 -17.02 1.09
N GLU A 47 1.27 -17.06 0.20
CA GLU A 47 2.61 -16.47 0.42
C GLU A 47 2.63 -14.94 0.25
N GLY A 48 1.58 -14.36 -0.32
CA GLY A 48 1.48 -12.94 -0.67
C GLY A 48 1.87 -12.65 -2.13
N VAL A 49 2.07 -11.37 -2.42
CA VAL A 49 2.39 -10.86 -3.75
C VAL A 49 3.89 -10.80 -3.94
N HIS A 50 4.39 -11.41 -5.01
CA HIS A 50 5.76 -11.19 -5.46
C HIS A 50 5.86 -9.87 -6.23
N LYS A 51 6.76 -8.98 -5.80
CA LYS A 51 7.12 -7.76 -6.53
C LYS A 51 8.59 -7.41 -6.34
N THR A 52 9.26 -6.97 -7.40
CA THR A 52 10.59 -6.37 -7.30
C THR A 52 10.52 -4.91 -6.84
N ARG A 53 11.65 -4.32 -6.45
CA ARG A 53 11.70 -2.90 -6.04
C ARG A 53 11.48 -1.98 -7.23
N GLU A 54 11.93 -2.41 -8.40
CA GLU A 54 11.79 -1.73 -9.69
C GLU A 54 10.33 -1.70 -10.11
N GLU A 55 9.61 -2.82 -9.98
CA GLU A 55 8.17 -2.88 -10.25
C GLU A 55 7.40 -1.94 -9.31
N ILE A 56 7.70 -1.97 -8.01
CA ILE A 56 7.06 -1.09 -7.03
C ILE A 56 7.38 0.38 -7.35
N GLN A 57 8.61 0.71 -7.71
CA GLN A 57 8.99 2.07 -8.07
C GLN A 57 8.26 2.54 -9.34
N HIS A 58 8.15 1.67 -10.35
CA HIS A 58 7.41 1.97 -11.57
C HIS A 58 5.92 2.20 -11.30
N GLU A 59 5.33 1.40 -10.41
CA GLU A 59 3.90 1.47 -10.09
C GLU A 59 3.53 2.63 -9.16
N THR A 60 4.45 3.05 -8.27
CA THR A 60 4.14 3.99 -7.18
C THR A 60 4.95 5.28 -7.19
N GLY A 61 6.04 5.33 -7.94
CA GLY A 61 7.03 6.42 -7.89
C GLY A 61 7.94 6.39 -6.64
N LEU A 62 7.74 5.47 -5.70
CA LEU A 62 8.55 5.38 -4.48
C LEU A 62 9.98 4.94 -4.81
N THR A 63 10.96 5.74 -4.40
CA THR A 63 12.38 5.36 -4.48
C THR A 63 12.68 4.15 -3.59
N PHE A 64 13.80 3.46 -3.84
CA PHE A 64 14.18 2.31 -3.02
C PHE A 64 14.34 2.64 -1.54
N GLU A 65 14.82 3.84 -1.22
CA GLU A 65 14.93 4.32 0.16
C GLU A 65 13.55 4.56 0.79
N GLN A 66 12.64 5.20 0.04
CA GLN A 66 11.26 5.41 0.48
C GLN A 66 10.52 4.09 0.68
N GLN A 67 10.72 3.12 -0.22
CA GLN A 67 10.19 1.76 -0.07
C GLN A 67 10.74 1.09 1.19
N ALA A 68 12.05 1.18 1.46
CA ALA A 68 12.66 0.60 2.66
C ALA A 68 12.09 1.22 3.95
N VAL A 69 11.91 2.54 3.99
CA VAL A 69 11.30 3.25 5.13
C VAL A 69 9.82 2.86 5.30
N ALA A 70 9.05 2.84 4.20
CA ALA A 70 7.66 2.40 4.19
C ALA A 70 7.49 0.98 4.74
N ARG A 71 8.30 0.05 4.23
CA ARG A 71 8.33 -1.35 4.68
C ARG A 71 8.68 -1.46 6.15
N LYS A 72 9.73 -0.76 6.61
CA LYS A 72 10.11 -0.72 8.04
C LYS A 72 8.93 -0.27 8.92
N HIS A 73 8.21 0.77 8.51
CA HIS A 73 7.04 1.24 9.24
C HIS A 73 5.94 0.19 9.33
N LEU A 74 5.57 -0.45 8.21
CA LEU A 74 4.50 -1.44 8.16
C LEU A 74 4.87 -2.73 8.90
N VAL A 75 6.09 -3.24 8.71
CA VAL A 75 6.61 -4.44 9.39
C VAL A 75 6.67 -4.21 10.91
N SER A 76 7.18 -3.06 11.36
CA SER A 76 7.24 -2.74 12.81
C SER A 76 5.87 -2.68 13.50
N ARG A 77 4.79 -2.56 12.72
CA ARG A 77 3.40 -2.55 13.20
C ARG A 77 2.69 -3.90 13.03
N GLY A 78 3.34 -4.86 12.38
CA GLY A 78 2.76 -6.16 12.01
C GLY A 78 1.78 -6.10 10.84
N ILE A 79 1.66 -4.96 10.14
CA ILE A 79 0.72 -4.81 9.01
C ILE A 79 1.25 -5.52 7.76
N LEU A 80 2.57 -5.49 7.56
CA LEU A 80 3.23 -6.13 6.42
C LEU A 80 4.05 -7.32 6.90
N VAL A 81 3.80 -8.48 6.27
CA VAL A 81 4.60 -9.69 6.38
C VAL A 81 5.47 -9.82 5.14
N GLU A 82 6.74 -10.08 5.35
CA GLU A 82 7.73 -10.20 4.29
C GLU A 82 8.34 -11.59 4.27
N THR A 83 8.27 -12.25 3.11
CA THR A 83 8.81 -13.60 2.92
C THR A 83 9.89 -13.56 1.86
N ASN A 84 11.14 -13.80 2.27
CA ASN A 84 12.27 -13.87 1.35
C ASN A 84 12.57 -15.31 0.94
N LYS A 85 12.25 -15.66 -0.30
CA LYS A 85 12.66 -16.94 -0.90
C LYS A 85 14.03 -16.80 -1.52
N ARG A 86 15.07 -16.89 -0.67
CA ARG A 86 16.48 -16.67 -1.04
C ARG A 86 16.93 -17.50 -2.24
N LEU A 87 16.55 -18.78 -2.28
CA LEU A 87 16.95 -19.70 -3.36
C LEU A 87 16.33 -19.34 -4.72
N GLU A 88 15.19 -18.64 -4.71
CA GLU A 88 14.52 -18.16 -5.93
C GLU A 88 14.84 -16.69 -6.23
N HIS A 89 15.58 -16.01 -5.36
CA HIS A 89 15.81 -14.56 -5.40
C HIS A 89 14.52 -13.73 -5.41
N LYS A 90 13.47 -14.23 -4.75
CA LYS A 90 12.13 -13.61 -4.74
C LYS A 90 11.75 -13.04 -3.38
N MET A 91 11.07 -11.90 -3.41
CA MET A 91 10.51 -11.25 -2.23
C MET A 91 9.00 -11.18 -2.33
N PHE A 92 8.31 -11.71 -1.32
CA PHE A 92 6.86 -11.70 -1.24
C PHE A 92 6.39 -10.79 -0.11
N TYR A 93 5.28 -10.11 -0.37
CA TYR A 93 4.65 -9.15 0.53
C TYR A 93 3.20 -9.55 0.78
N ARG A 94 2.81 -9.62 2.04
CA ARG A 94 1.43 -9.91 2.43
C ARG A 94 0.97 -8.91 3.49
N ILE A 95 -0.19 -8.31 3.27
CA ILE A 95 -0.89 -7.55 4.28
C ILE A 95 -1.57 -8.52 5.25
N ASP A 96 -1.29 -8.32 6.54
CA ASP A 96 -2.01 -8.98 7.61
C ASP A 96 -3.30 -8.22 7.92
N CYS A 97 -4.42 -8.71 7.39
CA CYS A 97 -5.72 -8.07 7.54
C CYS A 97 -6.25 -8.14 8.97
N GLU A 98 -5.93 -9.19 9.73
CA GLU A 98 -6.32 -9.28 11.13
C GLU A 98 -5.60 -8.22 11.95
N ARG A 99 -4.28 -8.07 11.75
CA ARG A 99 -3.52 -7.01 12.42
C ARG A 99 -3.98 -5.61 12.01
N LEU A 100 -4.36 -5.42 10.74
CA LEU A 100 -4.94 -4.18 10.27
C LEU A 100 -6.25 -3.86 10.99
N ASN A 101 -7.15 -4.86 11.12
CA ASN A 101 -8.43 -4.71 11.82
C ASN A 101 -8.22 -4.36 13.29
N GLU A 102 -7.28 -5.01 13.98
CA GLU A 102 -6.92 -4.70 15.37
C GLU A 102 -6.47 -3.25 15.53
N ILE A 103 -5.47 -2.81 14.74
CA ILE A 103 -4.93 -1.44 14.83
C ILE A 103 -6.02 -0.42 14.56
N ILE A 104 -6.88 -0.69 13.59
CA ILE A 104 -7.98 0.19 13.28
C ILE A 104 -8.96 0.23 14.48
N ASN A 105 -9.41 -0.91 14.98
CA ASN A 105 -10.40 -1.02 16.06
C ASN A 105 -9.91 -0.51 17.42
N GLU A 106 -8.67 -0.78 17.81
CA GLU A 106 -8.04 -0.27 19.04
C GLU A 106 -8.03 1.26 19.07
N ASN A 107 -7.93 1.88 17.89
CA ASN A 107 -7.89 3.33 17.74
C ASN A 107 -9.23 3.92 17.27
N ASN A 108 -10.29 3.09 17.19
CA ASN A 108 -11.62 3.51 16.80
C ASN A 108 -12.46 3.95 17.97
N GLN A 109 -12.40 5.26 18.19
CA GLN A 109 -13.60 6.07 18.00
C GLN A 109 -13.76 6.36 16.50
N PHE A 110 -14.10 5.36 15.66
CA PHE A 110 -14.58 5.72 14.32
C PHE A 110 -15.94 6.38 14.54
N PRO A 111 -16.19 7.62 14.07
CA PRO A 111 -17.56 7.99 13.78
C PRO A 111 -18.05 6.97 12.76
N GLU A 112 -19.17 6.29 13.04
CA GLU A 112 -19.85 5.44 12.07
C GLU A 112 -19.86 6.20 10.75
N MET A 113 -19.08 5.73 9.77
CA MET A 113 -19.08 6.37 8.46
C MET A 113 -20.42 6.03 7.84
N GLY A 114 -21.34 7.00 7.90
CA GLY A 114 -22.64 6.94 7.28
C GLY A 114 -22.53 6.45 5.84
N LYS A 115 -23.58 5.77 5.41
CA LYS A 115 -23.80 5.17 4.08
C LYS A 115 -23.05 5.91 2.95
N PRO A 116 -22.51 5.18 1.97
CA PRO A 116 -21.75 5.76 0.87
C PRO A 116 -22.55 6.88 0.21
N VAL A 117 -22.06 8.11 0.27
CA VAL A 117 -22.56 9.22 -0.54
C VAL A 117 -21.96 9.07 -1.93
N PHE A 118 -22.36 8.01 -2.63
CA PHE A 118 -22.28 7.99 -4.09
C PHE A 118 -23.62 8.48 -4.62
N GLY A 119 -23.61 9.66 -5.22
CA GLY A 119 -24.75 10.22 -5.93
C GLY A 119 -25.10 11.64 -5.53
N LYS A 120 -24.40 12.60 -6.15
CA LYS A 120 -24.97 13.82 -6.73
C LYS A 120 -23.83 14.68 -7.30
N LEU A 121 -23.52 14.41 -8.56
CA LEU A 121 -23.23 15.45 -9.54
C LEU A 121 -24.28 15.30 -10.64
#